data_AF-A0A538A3M1-F1
#
_entry.id   AF-A0A538A3M1-F1
#
_cell.length_a   1.000
_cell.length_b   1.000
_cell.length_c   1.000
_cell.angle_alpha   90.00
_cell.angle_beta   90.00
_cell.angle_gamma   90.00
#
_symmetry.space_group_name_H-M   'P 1'
#
loop_
_entity.id
_entity.type
_entity.pdbx_description
1 polymer ?
#
loop_
_entity_poly.entity_id
_entity_poly.type
_entity_poly.pdbx_seq_one_letter_code
_entity_poly.pdbx_strand_id
1 'polypeptide(L)'
;MSFARLTGAGGENSSVVERDGVVASVCPAVPYASIVNSVGYRDAQALAAGLDEMARAYDEAGVRAWTVWVPEDDREAAALLESAGHRLDASPTAMVANLSNLPEADEFDLDWDADADPAVVAE
;
A
#
# COMPACT_ATOMS: atom_id res chain seq x y z
N MET A 1 3.37 4.73 6.34
CA MET A 1 2.14 4.70 5.50
C MET A 1 2.23 5.62 4.27
N SER A 2 3.41 5.80 3.68
CA SER A 2 3.60 6.74 2.56
C SER A 2 2.94 6.26 1.26
N PHE A 3 2.83 4.94 1.06
CA PHE A 3 2.21 4.35 -0.13
C PHE A 3 0.73 4.71 -0.27
N ALA A 4 -0.10 4.54 0.78
CA ALA A 4 -1.52 4.88 0.72
C ALA A 4 -1.77 6.38 0.48
N ARG A 5 -0.90 7.26 1.01
CA ARG A 5 -0.97 8.70 0.73
C ARG A 5 -0.65 9.01 -0.73
N LEU A 6 0.35 8.35 -1.29
CA LEU A 6 0.76 8.53 -2.68
C LEU A 6 -0.37 8.15 -3.64
N THR A 7 -0.95 6.96 -3.47
CA THR A 7 -1.99 6.46 -4.39
C THR A 7 -3.32 7.20 -4.23
N GLY A 8 -3.73 7.50 -2.99
CA GLY A 8 -4.99 8.19 -2.72
C GLY A 8 -5.01 9.66 -3.11
N ALA A 9 -3.85 10.32 -3.18
CA ALA A 9 -3.76 11.73 -3.57
C ALA A 9 -3.54 11.95 -5.09
N GLY A 10 -3.28 10.88 -5.85
CA GLY A 10 -2.78 11.00 -7.23
C GLY A 10 -3.84 11.09 -8.33
N GLY A 11 -5.09 10.70 -8.07
CA GLY A 11 -6.13 10.56 -9.09
C GLY A 11 -7.33 11.51 -8.92
N GLU A 12 -7.98 11.84 -10.03
CA GLU A 12 -9.28 12.52 -10.00
C GLU A 12 -10.30 11.65 -9.25
N ASN A 13 -11.01 12.24 -8.29
CA ASN A 13 -11.91 11.54 -7.35
C ASN A 13 -11.25 10.49 -6.45
N SER A 14 -9.91 10.42 -6.39
CA SER A 14 -9.22 9.65 -5.36
C SER A 14 -9.13 10.44 -4.07
N SER A 15 -9.05 9.76 -2.93
CA SER A 15 -8.85 10.42 -1.65
C SER A 15 -8.02 9.58 -0.68
N VAL A 16 -7.51 10.26 0.35
CA VAL A 16 -6.86 9.64 1.50
C VAL A 16 -7.79 9.80 2.70
N VAL A 17 -8.12 8.69 3.36
CA VAL A 17 -8.88 8.71 4.62
C VAL A 17 -7.91 8.44 5.77
N GLU A 18 -7.85 9.38 6.73
CA GLU A 18 -6.94 9.27 7.88
C GLU A 18 -7.72 9.28 9.19
N ARG A 19 -7.43 8.30 10.04
CA ARG A 19 -7.92 8.20 11.42
C ARG A 19 -6.74 7.91 12.33
N ASP A 20 -6.97 7.94 13.64
CA ASP A 20 -5.89 7.70 14.60
C ASP A 20 -5.28 6.30 14.39
N GLY A 21 -4.11 6.28 13.76
CA GLY A 21 -3.37 5.06 13.48
C GLY A 21 -3.83 4.27 12.25
N VAL A 22 -4.70 4.80 11.40
CA VAL A 22 -5.15 4.15 10.16
C VAL A 22 -5.12 5.14 9.00
N VAL A 23 -4.57 4.72 7.85
CA VAL A 23 -4.56 5.50 6.62
C VAL A 23 -4.99 4.61 5.45
N ALA A 24 -6.04 5.03 4.76
CA ALA A 24 -6.57 4.35 3.59
C ALA A 24 -6.39 5.18 2.33
N SER A 25 -6.05 4.50 1.24
CA SER A 25 -6.10 5.02 -0.12
C SER A 25 -7.40 4.58 -0.78
N VAL A 26 -8.17 5.53 -1.32
CA VAL A 26 -9.43 5.29 -2.02
C VAL A 26 -9.27 5.75 -3.46
N CYS A 27 -9.32 4.82 -4.41
CA CYS A 27 -9.10 5.07 -5.84
C CYS A 27 -10.28 4.51 -6.67
N PRO A 28 -11.40 5.24 -6.78
CA PRO A 28 -12.64 4.74 -7.40
C PRO A 28 -12.51 4.43 -8.89
N ALA A 29 -11.56 5.05 -9.59
CA ALA A 29 -11.31 4.81 -11.02
C ALA A 29 -10.90 3.36 -11.33
N VAL A 30 -10.37 2.64 -10.34
CA VAL A 30 -9.92 1.24 -10.45
C VAL A 30 -10.53 0.41 -9.31
N PRO A 31 -11.86 0.21 -9.29
CA PRO A 31 -12.58 -0.25 -8.11
C PRO A 31 -12.29 -1.70 -7.72
N TYR A 32 -11.68 -2.49 -8.61
CA TYR A 32 -11.29 -3.88 -8.36
C TYR A 32 -9.79 -4.05 -8.06
N ALA A 33 -9.01 -2.97 -8.06
CA ALA A 33 -7.57 -3.02 -7.81
C ALA A 33 -7.29 -2.83 -6.30
N SER A 34 -7.21 -3.95 -5.56
CA SER A 34 -6.94 -3.96 -4.11
C SER A 34 -5.57 -3.36 -3.75
N ILE A 35 -4.59 -3.44 -4.64
CA ILE A 35 -3.24 -2.92 -4.39
C ILE A 35 -3.25 -1.41 -4.08
N VAL A 36 -3.99 -0.61 -4.85
CA VAL A 36 -4.10 0.84 -4.65
C VAL A 36 -5.28 1.24 -3.76
N ASN A 37 -6.31 0.40 -3.66
CA ASN A 37 -7.36 0.53 -2.67
C ASN A 37 -6.94 -0.21 -1.41
N SER A 38 -6.05 0.39 -0.63
CA SER A 38 -5.45 -0.30 0.50
C SER A 38 -5.35 0.53 1.77
N VAL A 39 -5.34 -0.18 2.89
CA VAL A 39 -5.23 0.37 4.25
C VAL A 39 -3.88 -0.01 4.84
N GLY A 40 -3.21 0.97 5.43
CA GLY A 40 -2.13 0.76 6.39
C GLY A 40 -2.58 1.16 7.78
N TYR A 41 -2.08 0.47 8.80
CA TYR A 41 -2.42 0.72 10.21
C TYR A 41 -1.16 0.75 11.09
N ARG A 42 -1.28 1.31 12.29
CA ARG A 42 -0.18 1.47 13.26
C ARG A 42 -0.04 0.23 14.15
N ASP A 43 -1.17 -0.24 14.66
CA ASP A 43 -1.32 -1.39 15.54
C ASP A 43 -2.73 -1.98 15.40
N ALA A 44 -2.92 -3.22 15.86
CA ALA A 44 -4.19 -3.93 15.74
C ALA A 44 -5.36 -3.20 16.43
N GLN A 45 -5.09 -2.45 17.50
CA GLN A 45 -6.10 -1.66 18.21
C GLN A 45 -6.62 -0.51 17.35
N ALA A 46 -5.73 0.24 16.70
CA ALA A 46 -6.08 1.29 15.76
C ALA A 46 -6.88 0.74 14.57
N LEU A 47 -6.45 -0.41 14.03
CA LEU A 47 -7.17 -1.10 12.96
C LEU A 47 -8.59 -1.48 13.41
N ALA A 48 -8.75 -2.09 14.59
CA ALA A 48 -10.06 -2.46 15.13
C ALA A 48 -10.98 -1.25 15.31
N ALA A 49 -10.44 -0.13 15.79
CA ALA A 49 -11.20 1.10 15.98
C ALA A 49 -11.65 1.75 14.66
N GLY A 50 -10.89 1.58 13.58
CA GLY A 50 -11.12 2.23 12.28
C GLY A 50 -11.78 1.37 11.21
N LEU A 51 -11.82 0.03 11.36
CA LEU A 51 -12.15 -0.90 10.27
C LEU A 51 -13.55 -0.66 9.66
N ASP A 52 -14.58 -0.51 10.49
CA ASP A 52 -15.95 -0.25 10.04
C ASP A 52 -16.07 1.06 9.26
N GLU A 53 -15.30 2.07 9.65
CA GLU A 53 -15.28 3.35 8.96
C GLU A 53 -14.58 3.23 7.60
N MET A 54 -13.48 2.47 7.52
CA MET A 54 -12.79 2.22 6.25
C MET A 54 -13.72 1.46 5.29
N ALA A 55 -14.42 0.44 5.78
CA ALA A 55 -15.39 -0.32 4.99
C ALA A 55 -16.46 0.59 4.38
N ARG A 56 -17.06 1.49 5.20
CA ARG A 56 -18.03 2.48 4.71
C ARG A 56 -17.44 3.42 3.66
N ALA A 57 -16.22 3.91 3.88
CA ALA A 57 -15.56 4.80 2.92
C ALA A 57 -15.35 4.13 1.55
N TYR A 58 -14.95 2.86 1.54
CA TYR A 58 -14.81 2.09 0.29
C TYR A 58 -16.16 1.81 -0.38
N ASP A 59 -17.19 1.46 0.39
CA ASP A 59 -18.54 1.23 -0.14
C ASP A 59 -19.14 2.49 -0.76
N GLU A 60 -19.07 3.62 -0.07
CA GLU A 60 -19.55 4.94 -0.54
C GLU A 60 -18.83 5.38 -1.82
N ALA A 61 -17.54 5.06 -1.92
CA ALA A 61 -16.71 5.35 -3.08
C ALA A 61 -16.92 4.39 -4.26
N GLY A 62 -17.74 3.35 -4.11
CA GLY A 62 -17.99 2.37 -5.17
C GLY A 62 -16.84 1.40 -5.41
N VAL A 63 -15.89 1.28 -4.48
CA VAL A 63 -14.81 0.30 -4.54
C VAL A 63 -15.38 -1.10 -4.27
N ARG A 64 -14.80 -2.12 -4.90
CA ARG A 64 -15.27 -3.52 -4.88
C ARG A 64 -14.22 -4.48 -4.34
N ALA A 65 -12.95 -4.12 -4.42
CA ALA A 65 -11.86 -4.84 -3.80
C ALA A 65 -10.90 -3.85 -3.15
N TRP A 66 -10.64 -4.08 -1.86
CA TRP A 66 -9.64 -3.36 -1.10
C TRP A 66 -8.94 -4.31 -0.14
N THR A 67 -7.71 -3.97 0.26
CA THR A 67 -6.89 -4.82 1.14
C THR A 67 -6.36 -4.06 2.35
N VAL A 68 -5.92 -4.80 3.35
CA VAL A 68 -5.13 -4.26 4.47
C VAL A 68 -3.74 -4.88 4.38
N TRP A 69 -2.72 -4.04 4.38
CA TRP A 69 -1.34 -4.51 4.41
C TRP A 69 -0.97 -4.93 5.83
N VAL A 70 -0.93 -6.24 6.07
CA VAL A 70 -0.67 -6.86 7.38
C VAL A 70 0.76 -7.42 7.40
N PRO A 71 1.62 -6.99 8.34
CA PRO A 71 2.90 -7.65 8.61
C PRO A 71 2.71 -9.14 8.94
N GLU A 72 3.63 -10.00 8.48
CA GLU A 72 3.50 -11.46 8.63
C GLU A 72 3.43 -11.95 10.08
N ASP A 73 4.00 -11.17 11.01
CA ASP A 73 4.06 -11.44 12.44
C ASP A 73 2.85 -10.90 13.22
N ASP A 74 2.02 -10.05 12.59
CA ASP A 74 0.84 -9.45 13.23
C ASP A 74 -0.39 -10.37 13.15
N ARG A 75 -0.37 -11.40 14.00
CA ARG A 75 -1.45 -12.40 14.09
C ARG A 75 -2.75 -11.82 14.65
N GLU A 76 -2.67 -10.75 15.43
CA GLU A 76 -3.83 -10.10 16.03
C GLU A 76 -4.65 -9.38 14.95
N ALA A 77 -3.99 -8.57 14.11
CA ALA A 77 -4.64 -7.91 12.98
C ALA A 77 -5.18 -8.93 11.97
N ALA A 78 -4.44 -10.00 11.67
CA ALA A 78 -4.90 -11.05 10.77
C ALA A 78 -6.20 -11.72 11.26
N ALA A 79 -6.27 -12.08 12.55
CA ALA A 79 -7.47 -12.69 13.15
C ALA A 79 -8.65 -11.72 13.19
N LEU A 80 -8.40 -10.44 13.50
CA LEU A 80 -9.40 -9.38 13.45
C LEU A 80 -10.02 -9.27 12.05
N LEU A 81 -9.19 -9.21 11.01
CA LEU A 81 -9.64 -9.06 9.62
C LEU A 81 -10.41 -10.30 9.15
N GLU A 82 -9.95 -11.50 9.48
CA GLU A 82 -10.69 -12.73 9.18
C GLU A 82 -12.07 -12.75 9.86
N SER A 83 -12.16 -12.33 11.13
CA SER A 83 -13.43 -12.22 11.84
C SER A 83 -14.38 -11.19 11.24
N ALA A 84 -13.83 -10.15 10.59
CA ALA A 84 -14.58 -9.13 9.85
C ALA A 84 -14.91 -9.54 8.40
N GLY A 85 -14.54 -10.76 7.98
CA GLY A 85 -14.87 -11.32 6.67
C GLY A 85 -13.85 -11.04 5.57
N HIS A 86 -12.69 -10.46 5.89
CA HIS A 86 -11.58 -10.39 4.94
C HIS A 86 -11.00 -11.79 4.68
N ARG A 87 -10.41 -11.95 3.50
CA ARG A 87 -9.61 -13.12 3.14
C ARG A 87 -8.20 -12.67 2.79
N LEU A 88 -7.22 -13.52 3.08
CA LEU A 88 -5.86 -13.32 2.63
C LEU A 88 -5.82 -13.29 1.09
N ASP A 89 -5.46 -12.14 0.53
CA ASP A 89 -5.35 -11.90 -0.91
C ASP A 89 -4.04 -12.46 -1.46
N ALA A 90 -2.91 -12.06 -0.85
CA ALA A 90 -1.57 -12.51 -1.20
C ALA A 90 -0.60 -12.39 -0.01
N SER A 91 0.55 -13.06 -0.09
CA SER A 91 1.67 -12.96 0.85
C SER A 91 2.97 -12.64 0.11
N PRO A 92 3.07 -11.45 -0.52
CA PRO A 92 4.29 -11.06 -1.20
C PRO A 92 5.44 -10.94 -0.19
N THR A 93 6.61 -11.46 -0.54
CA THR A 93 7.81 -11.28 0.29
C THR A 93 8.19 -9.81 0.32
N ALA A 94 8.24 -9.23 1.52
CA ALA A 94 8.69 -7.86 1.70
C ALA A 94 10.19 -7.77 1.41
N MET A 95 10.55 -7.02 0.35
CA MET A 95 11.94 -6.71 0.03
C MET A 95 12.34 -5.44 0.79
N VAL A 96 12.75 -5.61 2.04
CA VAL A 96 13.18 -4.50 2.90
C VAL A 96 14.69 -4.49 3.01
N ALA A 97 15.30 -3.36 2.67
CA ALA A 97 16.69 -3.07 2.94
C ALA A 97 16.78 -1.92 3.94
N ASN A 98 17.68 -2.03 4.92
CA ASN A 98 18.03 -0.88 5.74
C ASN A 98 18.80 0.11 4.86
N LEU A 99 18.30 1.33 4.71
CA LEU A 99 18.94 2.36 3.88
C LEU A 99 20.37 2.68 4.33
N SER A 100 20.68 2.55 5.62
CA SER A 100 22.03 2.71 6.15
C SER A 100 23.00 1.59 5.73
N ASN A 101 22.48 0.47 5.22
CA ASN A 101 23.26 -0.65 4.70
C ASN A 101 23.32 -0.66 3.17
N LEU A 102 22.69 0.32 2.51
CA LEU A 102 22.87 0.46 1.06
C LEU A 102 24.32 0.85 0.80
N PRO A 103 25.01 0.19 -0.15
CA PRO A 103 26.30 0.68 -0.60
C PRO A 103 26.14 2.12 -1.10
N GLU A 104 27.18 2.94 -0.95
CA GLU A 104 27.21 4.23 -1.64
C GLU A 104 26.99 3.97 -3.12
N ALA A 105 26.12 4.77 -3.73
CA ALA A 105 25.93 4.70 -5.17
C ALA A 105 27.28 4.97 -5.82
N ASP A 106 27.76 4.04 -6.63
CA ASP A 106 28.86 4.35 -7.53
C ASP A 106 28.29 5.30 -8.58
N GLU A 107 28.65 6.59 -8.47
CA GLU A 107 28.18 7.67 -9.35
C GLU A 107 28.48 7.38 -10.83
N PHE A 108 29.31 6.37 -11.13
CA PHE A 108 29.75 6.00 -12.47
C PHE A 108 29.38 4.56 -12.89
N ASP A 109 28.66 3.78 -12.07
CA ASP A 109 28.22 2.42 -12.43
C ASP A 109 26.83 2.39 -13.11
N LEU A 110 26.28 3.57 -13.39
CA LEU A 110 25.07 3.68 -14.19
C LEU A 110 25.34 4.50 -15.45
N ASP A 111 25.18 3.86 -16.61
CA ASP A 111 25.29 4.47 -17.94
C ASP A 111 24.02 5.31 -18.25
N TRP A 112 23.81 6.38 -17.46
CA TRP A 112 22.69 7.33 -17.63
C TRP A 112 23.18 8.71 -18.10
N ASP A 113 24.26 8.76 -18.88
CA ASP A 113 24.67 10.01 -19.51
C ASP A 113 24.05 10.18 -20.92
N ALA A 114 24.42 11.27 -21.58
CA ALA A 114 23.87 11.59 -22.90
C ALA A 114 24.35 10.65 -24.02
N ASP A 115 25.37 9.83 -23.75
CA ASP A 115 25.97 8.85 -24.65
C ASP A 115 25.46 7.42 -24.38
N ALA A 116 24.59 7.23 -23.39
CA ALA A 116 23.98 5.94 -23.04
C ALA A 116 23.27 5.27 -24.24
N ASP A 117 23.53 3.98 -24.45
CA ASP A 117 22.95 3.21 -25.56
C ASP A 117 21.54 2.68 -25.21
N PRO A 118 20.46 3.17 -25.87
CA PRO A 118 19.12 2.70 -25.61
C PRO A 118 18.90 1.21 -25.93
N ALA A 119 19.79 0.57 -26.70
CA ALA A 119 19.73 -0.86 -26.96
C ALA A 119 20.08 -1.73 -25.73
N VAL A 120 20.84 -1.19 -24.76
CA VAL A 120 21.26 -1.89 -23.55
C VAL A 120 20.11 -1.98 -22.52
N VAL A 121 19.13 -1.08 -22.60
CA VAL A 121 17.97 -1.01 -21.68
C VAL A 121 16.81 -1.91 -22.12
N ALA A 122 16.89 -2.52 -23.31
CA ALA A 122 15.78 -3.21 -23.96
C ALA A 122 15.83 -4.76 -23.90
N GLU A 123 16.76 -5.35 -23.14
CA GLU A 123 16.83 -6.80 -22.86
C GLU A 123 16.21 -7.20 -21.52
#